data_AF-A0A6P1EGY2-F1
#
_entry.id   AF-A0A6P1EGY2-F1
#
_cell.length_a   1.000
_cell.length_b   1.000
_cell.length_c   1.000
_cell.angle_alpha   90.00
_cell.angle_beta   90.00
_cell.angle_gamma   90.00
#
_symmetry.space_group_name_H-M   'P 1'
#
loop_
_entity.id
_entity.type
_entity.pdbx_description
1 polymer ?
#
loop_
_entity_poly.entity_id
_entity_poly.type
_entity_poly.pdbx_seq_one_letter_code
_entity_poly.pdbx_strand_id
1 'polypeptide(L)'
;MDEGIAMEKAGRATQLSAVLLAWELQLLAMPMTALSVFALAWLWGPAFHPDHVPMRAAVVVALIALVGFWRLVVGFYRAGLRLDGTPLWARVCTAAGATLCAAGLAVGMVQRPTGWAYVGVMGVPMLLPLGHMLALSWRTTRQRRVR
;
A
#
# COMPACT_ATOMS: atom_id res chain seq x y z
N MET A 1 -7.78 -6.85 -39.59
CA MET A 1 -6.34 -6.99 -39.28
C MET A 1 -5.92 -6.07 -38.13
N ASP A 2 -6.56 -4.91 -37.94
CA ASP A 2 -6.24 -3.96 -36.86
C ASP A 2 -6.56 -4.41 -35.43
N GLU A 3 -7.58 -5.25 -35.24
CA GLU A 3 -7.99 -5.71 -33.90
C GLU A 3 -6.93 -6.61 -33.22
N GLY A 4 -6.20 -7.41 -34.00
CA GLY A 4 -5.12 -8.26 -33.50
C GLY A 4 -3.94 -7.46 -32.97
N ILE A 5 -3.55 -6.40 -33.69
CA ILE A 5 -2.44 -5.50 -33.31
C ILE A 5 -2.82 -4.68 -32.07
N ALA A 6 -4.08 -4.23 -31.98
CA ALA A 6 -4.58 -3.51 -30.81
C ALA A 6 -4.60 -4.40 -29.55
N MET A 7 -5.03 -5.66 -29.68
CA MET A 7 -5.00 -6.63 -28.57
C MET A 7 -3.58 -6.93 -28.09
N GLU A 8 -2.63 -7.11 -29.01
CA GLU A 8 -1.24 -7.39 -28.65
C GLU A 8 -0.56 -6.21 -27.94
N LYS A 9 -0.79 -4.98 -28.41
CA LYS A 9 -0.33 -3.75 -27.75
C LYS A 9 -0.93 -3.60 -26.34
N ALA A 10 -2.22 -3.90 -26.18
CA ALA A 10 -2.89 -3.86 -24.87
C ALA A 10 -2.32 -4.91 -23.90
N GLY A 11 -1.99 -6.11 -24.40
CA GLY A 11 -1.32 -7.16 -23.63
C GLY A 11 0.07 -6.72 -23.15
N ARG A 12 0.91 -6.20 -24.05
CA ARG A 12 2.24 -5.66 -23.71
C ARG A 12 2.18 -4.52 -22.70
N ALA A 13 1.25 -3.58 -22.87
CA ALA A 13 1.08 -2.47 -21.93
C ALA A 13 0.69 -2.95 -20.52
N THR A 14 -0.11 -4.01 -20.42
CA THR A 14 -0.52 -4.59 -19.14
C THR A 14 0.66 -5.31 -18.47
N GLN A 15 1.48 -6.04 -19.23
CA GLN A 15 2.70 -6.67 -18.71
C GLN A 15 3.71 -5.63 -18.21
N LEU A 16 3.96 -4.57 -18.98
CA LEU A 16 4.89 -3.51 -18.58
C LEU A 16 4.41 -2.79 -17.31
N SER A 17 3.11 -2.50 -17.21
CA SER A 17 2.51 -1.92 -16.00
C SER A 17 2.61 -2.85 -14.79
N ALA A 18 2.50 -4.17 -14.97
CA ALA A 18 2.70 -5.14 -13.89
C ALA A 18 4.16 -5.21 -13.42
N VAL A 19 5.13 -5.05 -14.33
CA VAL A 19 6.56 -4.96 -14.01
C VAL A 19 6.86 -3.66 -13.26
N LEU A 20 6.30 -2.53 -13.70
CA LEU A 20 6.43 -1.25 -12.98
C LEU A 20 5.87 -1.34 -11.57
N LEU A 21 4.70 -1.97 -11.39
CA LEU A 21 4.13 -2.21 -10.07
C LEU A 21 5.07 -3.07 -9.19
N ALA A 22 5.69 -4.11 -9.76
CA ALA A 22 6.67 -4.91 -9.02
C ALA A 22 7.87 -4.08 -8.57
N TRP A 23 8.35 -3.16 -9.41
CA TRP A 23 9.40 -2.20 -9.06
C TRP A 23 8.97 -1.24 -7.94
N GLU A 24 7.74 -0.71 -7.99
CA GLU A 24 7.19 0.13 -6.92
C GLU A 24 7.12 -0.63 -5.59
N LEU A 25 6.71 -1.90 -5.60
CA LEU A 25 6.71 -2.74 -4.41
C LEU A 25 8.12 -2.97 -3.87
N GLN A 26 9.11 -3.17 -4.74
CA GLN A 26 10.49 -3.39 -4.34
C GLN A 26 11.16 -2.12 -3.79
N LEU A 27 10.91 -0.96 -4.41
CA LEU A 27 11.57 0.31 -4.09
C LEU A 27 10.86 1.11 -3.01
N LEU A 28 9.54 0.94 -2.85
CA LEU A 28 8.75 1.68 -1.88
C LEU A 28 8.21 0.76 -0.79
N ALA A 29 7.53 -0.33 -1.16
CA ALA A 29 6.84 -1.14 -0.16
C ALA A 29 7.80 -1.91 0.75
N MET A 30 8.85 -2.52 0.19
CA MET A 30 9.83 -3.29 0.96
C MET A 30 10.64 -2.44 1.95
N PRO A 31 11.27 -1.31 1.56
CA PRO A 31 12.05 -0.50 2.51
C PRO A 31 11.21 0.04 3.66
N MET A 32 9.98 0.46 3.38
CA MET A 32 9.07 0.97 4.39
C MET A 32 8.57 -0.12 5.34
N THR A 33 8.37 -1.35 4.85
CA THR A 33 8.07 -2.50 5.71
C THR A 33 9.24 -2.78 6.64
N ALA A 34 10.48 -2.78 6.12
CA ALA A 34 11.68 -2.96 6.90
C ALA A 34 11.87 -1.85 7.96
N LEU A 35 11.67 -0.58 7.56
CA LEU A 35 11.72 0.56 8.48
C LEU A 35 10.67 0.48 9.59
N SER A 36 9.47 0.01 9.28
CA SER A 36 8.39 -0.14 10.28
C SER A 36 8.72 -1.25 11.29
N VAL A 37 9.26 -2.38 10.84
CA VAL A 37 9.72 -3.47 11.73
C VAL A 37 10.89 -3.02 12.57
N PHE A 38 11.88 -2.34 11.97
CA PHE A 38 13.02 -1.78 12.69
C PHE A 38 12.58 -0.75 13.74
N ALA A 39 11.66 0.16 13.38
CA ALA A 39 11.11 1.13 14.32
C ALA A 39 10.42 0.44 15.51
N LEU A 40 9.66 -0.62 15.28
CA LEU A 40 9.04 -1.38 16.38
C LEU A 40 10.10 -1.99 17.30
N ALA A 41 11.11 -2.64 16.73
CA ALA A 41 12.19 -3.26 17.49
C ALA A 41 12.95 -2.23 18.34
N TRP A 42 13.25 -1.06 17.76
CA TRP A 42 13.90 0.05 18.45
C TRP A 42 13.03 0.59 19.59
N LEU A 43 11.74 0.80 19.31
CA LEU A 43 10.79 1.33 20.29
C LEU A 43 10.52 0.34 21.42
N TRP A 44 10.78 -0.96 21.28
CA TRP A 44 10.56 -1.94 22.35
C TRP A 44 11.54 -1.78 23.54
N GLY A 45 12.65 -1.06 23.35
CA GLY A 45 13.60 -0.68 24.40
C GLY A 45 13.02 0.24 25.48
N PRO A 46 13.73 0.47 26.60
CA PRO A 46 13.25 1.22 27.76
C PRO A 46 12.74 2.63 27.38
N ALA A 47 11.59 2.99 27.96
CA ALA A 47 10.83 4.20 27.64
C ALA A 47 11.28 5.39 28.49
N PHE A 48 12.12 6.27 27.94
CA PHE A 48 12.58 7.47 28.64
C PHE A 48 11.84 8.75 28.22
N HIS A 49 10.97 8.69 27.21
CA HIS A 49 10.18 9.83 26.72
C HIS A 49 8.67 9.55 26.84
N PRO A 50 7.84 10.54 27.25
CA PRO A 50 6.38 10.37 27.35
C PRO A 50 5.71 9.96 26.02
N ASP A 51 6.33 10.29 24.88
CA ASP A 51 5.82 9.94 23.55
C ASP A 51 6.12 8.50 23.10
N HIS A 52 6.86 7.72 23.89
CA HIS A 52 7.30 6.38 23.50
C HIS A 52 6.13 5.40 23.34
N VAL A 53 5.16 5.46 24.26
CA VAL A 53 3.96 4.60 24.24
C VAL A 53 3.04 4.91 23.04
N PRO A 54 2.65 6.17 22.77
CA PRO A 54 1.83 6.46 21.59
C PRO A 54 2.56 6.16 20.27
N MET A 55 3.89 6.33 20.22
CA MET A 55 4.68 5.99 19.04
C MET A 55 4.72 4.47 18.78
N ARG A 56 4.84 3.64 19.83
CA ARG A 56 4.69 2.18 19.71
C ARG A 56 3.32 1.79 19.15
N ALA A 57 2.25 2.36 19.71
CA ALA A 57 0.89 2.07 19.25
C ALA A 57 0.71 2.43 17.77
N ALA A 58 1.22 3.59 17.35
CA ALA A 58 1.17 4.04 15.96
C ALA A 58 1.92 3.06 15.03
N VAL A 59 3.12 2.60 15.41
CA VAL A 59 3.89 1.61 14.63
C VAL A 59 3.19 0.26 14.57
N VAL A 60 2.58 -0.21 15.66
CA VAL A 60 1.81 -1.47 15.66
C VAL A 60 0.64 -1.39 14.69
N VAL A 61 -0.11 -0.29 14.70
CA VAL A 61 -1.22 -0.06 13.77
C VAL A 61 -0.71 -0.01 12.32
N ALA A 62 0.43 0.64 12.07
CA ALA A 62 1.05 0.67 10.75
C ALA A 62 1.45 -0.74 10.26
N LEU A 63 1.97 -1.59 11.14
CA LEU A 63 2.31 -2.98 10.81
C LEU A 63 1.08 -3.82 10.48
N ILE A 64 -0.04 -3.64 11.19
CA ILE A 64 -1.31 -4.31 10.87
C ILE A 64 -1.78 -3.88 9.47
N ALA A 65 -1.72 -2.59 9.17
CA ALA A 65 -2.04 -2.07 7.84
C ALA A 65 -1.12 -2.65 6.75
N LEU A 66 0.20 -2.75 7.01
CA LEU A 66 1.17 -3.36 6.10
C LEU A 66 0.89 -4.84 5.85
N VAL A 67 0.50 -5.61 6.88
CA VAL A 67 0.10 -7.02 6.71
C VAL A 67 -1.13 -7.11 5.80
N GLY A 68 -2.12 -6.23 6.00
CA GLY A 68 -3.27 -6.10 5.11
C GLY A 68 -2.85 -5.79 3.68
N PHE A 69 -1.96 -4.82 3.50
CA PHE A 69 -1.44 -4.41 2.19
C PHE A 69 -0.73 -5.55 1.47
N TRP A 70 0.22 -6.24 2.11
CA TRP A 70 0.93 -7.36 1.51
C TRP A 70 0.01 -8.53 1.18
N ARG A 71 -1.00 -8.78 2.02
CA ARG A 71 -2.01 -9.81 1.71
C ARG A 71 -2.84 -9.43 0.49
N LEU A 72 -3.15 -8.15 0.33
CA LEU A 72 -3.85 -7.59 -0.82
C LEU A 72 -3.01 -7.69 -2.08
N VAL A 73 -1.71 -7.36 -2.03
CA VAL A 73 -0.74 -7.53 -3.13
C VAL A 73 -0.69 -8.99 -3.59
N VAL A 74 -0.49 -9.94 -2.67
CA VAL A 74 -0.45 -11.38 -3.00
C VAL A 74 -1.78 -11.83 -3.63
N GLY A 75 -2.90 -11.39 -3.06
CA GLY A 75 -4.22 -11.70 -3.61
C GLY A 75 -4.43 -11.11 -5.01
N PHE A 76 -3.93 -9.89 -5.24
CA PHE A 76 -4.04 -9.18 -6.52
C PHE A 76 -3.30 -9.92 -7.64
N TYR A 77 -2.06 -10.37 -7.39
CA TYR A 77 -1.32 -11.17 -8.36
C TYR A 77 -1.97 -12.54 -8.59
N ARG A 78 -2.43 -13.22 -7.53
CA ARG A 78 -3.13 -14.52 -7.64
C ARG A 78 -4.45 -14.42 -8.41
N ALA A 79 -5.15 -13.30 -8.30
CA ALA A 79 -6.41 -13.06 -9.00
C ALA A 79 -6.23 -12.51 -10.43
N GLY A 80 -4.99 -12.46 -10.95
CA GLY A 80 -4.71 -12.00 -12.31
C GLY A 80 -4.86 -10.49 -12.47
N LEU A 81 -4.26 -9.71 -11.56
CA LEU A 81 -4.29 -8.24 -11.53
C LEU A 81 -5.70 -7.69 -11.25
N ARG A 82 -6.39 -8.30 -10.27
CA ARG A 82 -7.75 -7.94 -9.86
C ARG A 82 -7.86 -7.82 -8.36
N LEU A 83 -8.49 -6.74 -7.90
CA LEU A 83 -8.76 -6.55 -6.48
C LEU A 83 -9.96 -7.37 -6.02
N ASP A 84 -10.92 -7.71 -6.89
CA ASP A 84 -12.16 -8.41 -6.52
C ASP A 84 -11.94 -9.81 -5.93
N GLY A 85 -10.83 -10.47 -6.26
CA GLY A 85 -10.45 -11.77 -5.69
C GLY A 85 -9.70 -11.70 -4.36
N THR A 86 -9.44 -10.50 -3.83
CA THR A 86 -8.69 -10.33 -2.57
C THR A 86 -9.60 -10.43 -1.34
N PRO A 87 -9.11 -10.95 -0.20
CA PRO A 87 -9.92 -11.12 1.01
C PRO A 87 -10.39 -9.77 1.58
N LEU A 88 -11.65 -9.71 2.05
CA LEU A 88 -12.29 -8.49 2.54
C LEU A 88 -11.50 -7.82 3.66
N TRP A 89 -11.01 -8.61 4.64
CA TRP A 89 -10.24 -8.08 5.76
C TRP A 89 -8.95 -7.37 5.30
N ALA A 90 -8.27 -7.87 4.27
CA ALA A 90 -7.07 -7.24 3.74
C ALA A 90 -7.39 -5.89 3.10
N ARG A 91 -8.53 -5.77 2.41
CA ARG A 91 -9.01 -4.48 1.89
C ARG A 91 -9.33 -3.50 3.00
N VAL A 92 -10.05 -3.94 4.04
CA VAL A 92 -10.41 -3.10 5.18
C VAL A 92 -9.16 -2.63 5.93
N CYS A 93 -8.21 -3.52 6.22
CA CYS A 93 -6.94 -3.15 6.86
C CYS A 93 -6.11 -2.19 6.01
N THR A 94 -6.03 -2.41 4.70
CA THR A 94 -5.29 -1.52 3.78
C THR A 94 -5.97 -0.16 3.65
N ALA A 95 -7.30 -0.12 3.56
CA ALA A 95 -8.08 1.10 3.51
C ALA A 95 -7.95 1.90 4.82
N ALA A 96 -8.06 1.24 5.97
CA ALA A 96 -7.81 1.84 7.27
C ALA A 96 -6.40 2.43 7.33
N GLY A 97 -5.39 1.68 6.88
CA GLY A 97 -4.02 2.16 6.73
C GLY A 97 -3.93 3.42 5.89
N ALA A 98 -4.50 3.42 4.68
CA ALA A 98 -4.49 4.59 3.80
C ALA A 98 -5.19 5.81 4.42
N THR A 99 -6.32 5.60 5.11
CA THR A 99 -7.02 6.68 5.83
C THR A 99 -6.20 7.23 6.98
N LEU A 100 -5.50 6.37 7.72
CA LEU A 100 -4.58 6.77 8.78
C LEU A 100 -3.38 7.54 8.23
N CYS A 101 -2.89 7.17 7.05
CA CYS A 101 -1.82 7.91 6.38
C CYS A 101 -2.26 9.35 6.06
N ALA A 102 -3.45 9.49 5.45
CA ALA A 102 -4.02 10.79 5.12
C ALA A 102 -4.32 11.63 6.38
N ALA A 103 -4.89 11.02 7.42
CA ALA A 103 -5.18 11.68 8.69
C ALA A 103 -3.89 12.11 9.40
N GLY A 104 -2.86 11.25 9.43
CA GLY A 104 -1.55 11.56 10.01
C GLY A 104 -0.84 12.70 9.31
N LEU A 105 -0.92 12.75 7.97
CA LEU A 105 -0.45 13.89 7.17
C LEU A 105 -1.18 15.19 7.53
N ALA A 106 -2.51 15.16 7.59
CA ALA A 106 -3.32 16.32 7.94
C ALA A 106 -2.99 16.85 9.35
N VAL A 107 -2.85 15.95 10.33
CA VAL A 107 -2.45 16.31 11.70
C VAL A 107 -1.04 16.90 11.74
N GLY A 108 -0.09 16.30 11.01
CA GLY A 108 1.30 16.77 10.93
C GLY A 108 1.46 18.16 10.30
N MET A 109 0.48 18.63 9.52
CA MET A 109 0.46 19.99 8.96
C MET A 109 -0.03 21.05 9.96
N VAL A 110 -0.76 20.65 11.00
CA VAL A 110 -1.48 21.58 11.89
C VAL A 110 -0.93 21.56 13.33
N GLN A 111 -0.29 20.46 13.74
CA GLN A 111 0.20 20.26 15.11
C GLN A 111 1.68 19.87 15.13
N ARG A 112 2.30 19.91 16.33
CA ARG A 112 3.66 19.40 16.54
C ARG A 112 3.76 17.95 16.03
N PRO A 113 4.90 17.55 15.43
CA PRO A 113 5.06 16.20 14.88
C PRO A 113 4.96 15.16 15.99
N THR A 114 3.81 14.51 16.09
CA THR A 114 3.57 13.37 16.98
C THR A 114 3.92 12.06 16.26
N GLY A 115 3.99 10.94 17.00
CA GLY A 115 4.19 9.61 16.40
C GLY A 115 3.17 9.27 15.30
N TRP A 116 1.97 9.85 15.34
CA TRP A 116 0.95 9.71 14.30
C TRP A 116 1.27 10.46 13.01
N ALA A 117 1.92 11.63 13.10
CA ALA A 117 2.40 12.35 11.92
C ALA A 117 3.51 11.57 11.21
N TYR A 118 4.38 10.90 11.97
CA TYR A 118 5.40 9.99 11.43
C TYR A 118 4.79 8.83 10.65
N VAL A 119 3.77 8.16 11.19
CA VAL A 119 3.03 7.11 10.45
C VAL A 119 2.40 7.67 9.18
N GLY A 120 1.85 8.89 9.24
CA GLY A 120 1.34 9.61 8.09
C GLY A 120 2.35 9.72 6.95
N VAL A 121 3.51 10.32 7.24
CA VAL A 121 4.59 10.56 6.26
C VAL A 121 5.18 9.25 5.76
N MET A 122 5.43 8.29 6.65
CA MET A 122 5.99 6.98 6.31
C MET A 122 5.01 6.16 5.45
N GLY A 123 3.70 6.38 5.59
CA GLY A 123 2.71 5.66 4.79
C GLY A 123 2.50 6.21 3.39
N VAL A 124 2.91 7.45 3.08
CA VAL A 124 2.71 8.09 1.75
C VAL A 124 3.28 7.26 0.59
N PRO A 125 4.51 6.72 0.67
CA PRO A 125 5.07 5.89 -0.40
C PRO A 125 4.22 4.66 -0.74
N MET A 126 3.40 4.16 0.20
CA MET A 126 2.51 3.02 -0.03
C MET A 126 1.29 3.36 -0.88
N LEU A 127 0.89 4.63 -0.92
CA LEU A 127 -0.28 5.06 -1.67
C LEU A 127 -0.06 4.94 -3.18
N LEU A 128 1.20 5.03 -3.63
CA LEU A 128 1.57 4.91 -5.03
C LEU A 128 1.31 3.49 -5.59
N PRO A 129 1.91 2.40 -5.05
CA PRO A 129 1.61 1.04 -5.51
C PRO A 129 0.14 0.66 -5.28
N LEU A 130 -0.50 1.20 -4.22
CA LEU A 130 -1.94 1.00 -3.99
C LEU A 130 -2.79 1.59 -5.12
N GLY A 131 -2.51 2.84 -5.49
CA GLY A 131 -3.18 3.53 -6.59
C GLY A 131 -2.95 2.82 -7.93
N HIS A 132 -1.74 2.33 -8.17
CA HIS A 132 -1.40 1.58 -9.37
C HIS A 132 -2.18 0.25 -9.47
N MET A 133 -2.31 -0.50 -8.36
CA MET A 133 -3.17 -1.70 -8.31
C MET A 133 -4.65 -1.37 -8.57
N LEU A 134 -5.17 -0.27 -8.03
CA LEU A 134 -6.54 0.19 -8.28
C LEU A 134 -6.76 0.51 -9.76
N ALA A 135 -5.84 1.25 -10.38
CA ALA A 135 -5.91 1.61 -11.79
C ALA A 135 -5.84 0.38 -12.70
N LEU A 136 -4.92 -0.55 -12.41
CA LEU A 136 -4.81 -1.82 -13.12
C LEU A 136 -6.07 -2.68 -12.97
N SER A 137 -6.58 -2.84 -11.75
CA SER A 137 -7.81 -3.59 -11.48
C SER A 137 -9.01 -2.98 -12.22
N TRP A 138 -9.12 -1.65 -12.24
CA TRP A 138 -10.20 -0.97 -12.96
C TRP A 138 -10.13 -1.25 -14.45
N ARG A 139 -8.94 -1.14 -15.05
CA ARG A 139 -8.71 -1.38 -16.47
C ARG A 139 -9.03 -2.82 -16.87
N THR A 140 -8.57 -3.80 -16.09
CA THR A 140 -8.79 -5.22 -16.37
C THR A 140 -10.26 -5.62 -16.22
N THR A 141 -10.99 -5.02 -15.29
CA THR A 141 -12.45 -5.21 -15.16
C THR A 141 -13.21 -4.57 -16.32
N ARG A 142 -12.84 -3.36 -16.75
CA ARG A 142 -13.50 -2.65 -17.87
C ARG A 142 -13.33 -3.38 -19.21
N GLN A 143 -12.13 -3.89 -19.49
CA GLN A 143 -11.84 -4.60 -20.74
C GLN A 143 -12.66 -5.88 -20.91
N ARG A 144 -13.15 -6.49 -19.82
CA ARG A 144 -13.97 -7.70 -19.88
C ARG A 144 -15.45 -7.45 -20.13
N ARG A 145 -15.97 -6.24 -19.83
CA ARG A 145 -17.38 -5.89 -20.06
C ARG A 145 -17.72 -5.66 -21.53
N VAL A 146 -16.69 -5.53 -22.37
CA VAL A 146 -16.80 -5.23 -23.81
C VAL A 146 -16.57 -6.50 -24.66
N ARG A 147 -16.30 -7.65 -24.04
CA ARG A 147 -16.33 -8.97 -24.67
C ARG A 147 -17.58 -9.71 -24.26
#